data_AF-A0A966UT69-F1
#
_entry.id   AF-A0A966UT69-F1
#
_cell.length_a   1.000
_cell.length_b   1.000
_cell.length_c   1.000
_cell.angle_alpha   90.00
_cell.angle_beta   90.00
_cell.angle_gamma   90.00
#
_symmetry.space_group_name_H-M   'P 1'
#
loop_
_entity.id
_entity.type
_entity.pdbx_description
1 polymer ?
#
loop_
_entity_poly.entity_id
_entity_poly.type
_entity_poly.pdbx_seq_one_letter_code
_entity_poly.pdbx_strand_id
1 'polypeptide(L)'
;MGQIIKVLMITASGAEGISLRNVRYVHIMEPYWHPVRIEQVIGRARRICSHNDLKDEKLRTVHVMLYVMSFTPKQLSEDSSLELRLNDVSKRDAKKPLTTDQALFEISTIKEEINRQLLTAVKEASIDCSIHRNVASKEKLKCFTFGVVNSNKFSYAPSIDNEESDASMAQNTKETELKLRKMSLTFNGVKSDYAYDMKTSIVYDYNSYLAAKEMGGEPLVVGKVVEKDGKSTFVKMSAAMAESSASVVTATAAPSAKPKKPEGGVASLAPSSKSKDA
;
A
#
# COMPACT_ATOMS: atom_id res chain seq x y z
N MET A 1 -5.44 -32.64 27.88
CA MET A 1 -3.98 -32.58 27.64
C MET A 1 -3.36 -31.53 28.56
N GLY A 2 -2.05 -31.59 28.83
CA GLY A 2 -1.37 -30.66 29.75
C GLY A 2 -1.30 -31.09 31.22
N GLN A 3 -1.55 -32.37 31.53
CA GLN A 3 -1.42 -32.90 32.90
C GLN A 3 0.04 -33.20 33.28
N ILE A 4 0.85 -33.63 32.31
CA ILE A 4 2.25 -34.02 32.51
C ILE A 4 3.17 -32.80 32.44
N ILE A 5 3.08 -32.03 31.35
CA ILE A 5 3.86 -30.81 31.15
C ILE A 5 2.89 -29.64 31.11
N LYS A 6 3.01 -28.73 32.09
CA LYS A 6 2.16 -27.53 32.25
C LYS A 6 2.81 -26.26 31.73
N VAL A 7 4.13 -26.16 31.84
CA VAL A 7 4.90 -24.96 31.48
C VAL A 7 6.07 -25.40 30.61
N LEU A 8 6.27 -24.68 29.51
CA LEU A 8 7.41 -24.82 28.63
C LEU A 8 8.08 -23.45 28.54
N MET A 9 9.35 -23.38 28.94
CA MET A 9 10.15 -22.17 28.79
C MET A 9 10.98 -22.30 27.52
N ILE A 10 10.95 -21.25 26.70
CA ILE A 10 11.71 -21.18 25.45
C ILE A 10 12.60 -19.94 25.50
N THR A 11 13.85 -20.09 25.06
CA THR A 11 14.75 -18.97 24.82
C THR A 11 14.64 -18.52 23.35
N ALA A 12 15.43 -17.53 22.95
CA ALA A 12 15.51 -17.10 21.55
C ALA A 12 15.77 -18.26 20.57
N SER A 13 16.51 -19.29 20.99
CA SER A 13 16.81 -20.49 20.19
C SER A 13 15.59 -21.38 19.94
N GLY A 14 14.56 -21.29 20.78
CA GLY A 14 13.29 -22.00 20.62
C GLY A 14 12.31 -21.30 19.69
N ALA A 15 12.61 -20.12 19.15
CA ALA A 15 11.71 -19.40 18.24
C ALA A 15 11.63 -20.03 16.84
N GLU A 16 12.62 -20.84 16.47
CA GLU A 16 12.75 -21.46 15.15
C GLU A 16 12.44 -22.97 15.20
N GLY A 17 11.72 -23.46 14.19
CA GLY A 17 11.54 -24.92 13.98
C GLY A 17 10.53 -25.66 14.87
N ILE A 18 9.95 -25.06 15.90
CA ILE A 18 9.00 -25.76 16.79
C ILE A 18 7.52 -25.50 16.44
N SER A 19 6.66 -26.50 16.67
CA SER A 19 5.20 -26.40 16.58
C SER A 19 4.59 -26.81 17.89
N LEU A 20 3.86 -25.89 18.54
CA LEU A 20 3.18 -26.18 19.79
C LEU A 20 1.70 -26.48 19.51
N ARG A 21 1.11 -27.38 20.30
CA ARG A 21 -0.32 -27.73 20.24
C ARG A 21 -0.96 -27.48 21.60
N ASN A 22 -2.23 -27.09 21.59
CA ASN A 22 -3.04 -26.87 22.79
C ASN A 22 -2.45 -25.85 23.79
N VAL A 23 -1.67 -24.87 23.31
CA VAL A 23 -1.12 -23.79 24.13
C VAL A 23 -2.15 -22.69 24.29
N ARG A 24 -2.55 -22.37 25.53
CA ARG A 24 -3.56 -21.34 25.81
C ARG A 24 -3.00 -20.02 26.31
N TYR A 25 -1.79 -20.04 26.85
CA TYR A 25 -1.15 -18.88 27.46
C TYR A 25 0.26 -18.73 26.93
N VAL A 26 0.60 -17.53 26.47
CA VAL A 26 1.93 -17.16 26.02
C VAL A 26 2.39 -15.99 26.88
N HIS A 27 3.41 -16.23 27.69
CA HIS A 27 4.00 -15.24 28.58
C HIS A 27 5.31 -14.75 27.96
N ILE A 28 5.32 -13.48 27.56
CA ILE A 28 6.50 -12.81 27.01
C ILE A 28 7.12 -12.01 28.14
N MET A 29 8.27 -12.48 28.61
CA MET A 29 8.95 -11.94 29.79
C MET A 29 9.68 -10.63 29.52
N GLU A 30 10.10 -10.38 28.28
CA GLU A 30 10.83 -9.18 27.88
C GLU A 30 10.43 -8.75 26.46
N PRO A 31 10.31 -7.43 26.19
CA PRO A 31 10.11 -6.94 24.84
C PRO A 31 11.39 -7.09 24.01
N TYR A 32 11.23 -7.27 22.70
CA TYR A 32 12.33 -7.39 21.75
C TYR A 32 12.30 -6.23 20.76
N TRP A 33 13.48 -5.75 20.31
CA TRP A 33 13.58 -4.58 19.43
C TRP A 33 13.00 -4.80 18.01
N HIS A 34 12.55 -6.01 17.70
CA HIS A 34 11.94 -6.38 16.43
C HIS A 34 10.60 -7.11 16.68
N PRO A 35 9.45 -6.51 16.35
CA PRO A 35 8.13 -7.04 16.72
C PRO A 35 7.87 -8.43 16.13
N VAL A 36 8.36 -8.66 14.90
CA VAL A 36 8.18 -9.93 14.16
C VAL A 36 8.64 -11.16 14.95
N ARG A 37 9.66 -11.06 15.80
CA ARG A 37 10.12 -12.22 16.59
C ARG A 37 9.03 -12.67 17.58
N ILE A 38 8.41 -11.73 18.26
CA ILE A 38 7.32 -12.00 19.21
C ILE A 38 6.11 -12.56 18.45
N GLU A 39 5.76 -11.96 17.31
CA GLU A 39 4.66 -12.46 16.47
C GLU A 39 4.87 -13.88 15.96
N GLN A 40 6.11 -14.23 15.59
CA GLN A 40 6.45 -15.60 15.18
C GLN A 40 6.23 -16.60 16.32
N VAL A 41 6.66 -16.25 17.54
CA VAL A 41 6.46 -17.08 18.74
C VAL A 41 4.97 -17.26 19.03
N ILE A 42 4.19 -16.17 19.03
CA ILE A 42 2.73 -16.22 19.18
C ILE A 42 2.13 -17.09 18.06
N GLY A 43 2.58 -16.90 16.82
CA GLY A 43 2.20 -17.66 15.64
C GLY A 43 2.45 -19.16 15.77
N ARG A 44 3.46 -19.58 16.53
CA ARG A 44 3.69 -21.01 16.84
C ARG A 44 2.62 -21.59 17.75
N ALA A 45 2.05 -20.79 18.66
CA ALA A 45 0.99 -21.21 19.56
C ALA A 45 -0.41 -21.19 18.90
N ARG A 46 -0.64 -20.30 17.93
CA ARG A 46 -1.95 -20.10 17.25
C ARG A 46 -2.04 -20.63 15.82
N ARG A 47 -1.21 -21.61 15.45
CA ARG A 47 -1.24 -22.20 14.10
C ARG A 47 -2.62 -22.80 13.79
N ILE A 48 -2.97 -22.85 12.50
CA ILE A 48 -4.20 -23.51 12.04
C ILE A 48 -4.25 -24.93 12.61
N CYS A 49 -5.39 -25.31 13.18
CA CYS A 49 -5.63 -26.63 13.78
C CYS A 49 -4.76 -26.99 15.01
N SER A 50 -4.07 -26.04 15.63
CA SER A 50 -3.24 -26.31 16.83
C SER A 50 -4.03 -26.64 18.10
N HIS A 51 -5.34 -26.34 18.14
CA HIS A 51 -6.23 -26.58 19.29
C HIS A 51 -7.36 -27.58 18.99
N ASN A 52 -7.25 -28.37 17.92
CA ASN A 52 -8.31 -29.31 17.52
C ASN A 52 -8.62 -30.37 18.60
N ASP A 53 -7.62 -30.75 19.41
CA ASP A 53 -7.79 -31.73 20.48
C ASP A 53 -8.58 -31.19 21.68
N LEU A 54 -8.79 -29.85 21.74
CA LEU A 54 -9.69 -29.23 22.71
C LEU A 54 -11.13 -29.37 22.20
N LYS A 55 -11.87 -30.27 22.85
CA LYS A 55 -13.29 -30.56 22.54
C LYS A 55 -14.21 -29.36 22.75
N ASP A 56 -13.91 -28.53 23.75
CA ASP A 56 -14.65 -27.30 24.00
C ASP A 56 -14.07 -26.16 23.14
N GLU A 57 -14.90 -25.61 22.26
CA GLU A 57 -14.54 -24.50 21.40
C GLU A 57 -14.18 -23.24 22.18
N LYS A 58 -14.76 -23.02 23.37
CA LYS A 58 -14.46 -21.88 24.24
C LYS A 58 -13.03 -21.91 24.77
N LEU A 59 -12.40 -23.09 24.79
CA LEU A 59 -11.03 -23.27 25.26
C LEU A 59 -9.99 -23.10 24.15
N ARG A 60 -10.41 -22.98 22.88
CA ARG A 60 -9.54 -22.75 21.72
C ARG A 60 -9.12 -21.28 21.61
N THR A 61 -8.66 -20.73 22.72
CA THR A 61 -8.18 -19.35 22.85
C THR A 61 -6.69 -19.33 23.18
N VAL A 62 -6.00 -18.29 22.71
CA VAL A 62 -4.61 -18.00 23.07
C VAL A 62 -4.56 -16.62 23.69
N HIS A 63 -4.18 -16.55 24.96
CA HIS A 63 -3.96 -15.31 25.69
C HIS A 63 -2.47 -14.98 25.70
N VAL A 64 -2.12 -13.80 25.24
CA VAL A 64 -0.74 -13.30 25.19
C VAL A 64 -0.58 -12.23 26.25
N MET A 65 0.41 -12.40 27.13
CA MET A 65 0.77 -11.43 28.15
C MET A 65 2.20 -10.96 27.88
N LEU A 66 2.39 -9.65 27.76
CA LEU A 66 3.70 -9.02 27.69
C LEU A 66 3.98 -8.31 29.01
N TYR A 67 5.08 -8.69 29.66
CA TYR A 67 5.56 -8.01 30.86
C TYR A 67 6.52 -6.90 30.45
N VAL A 68 6.28 -5.69 30.96
CA VAL A 68 7.12 -4.51 30.73
C VAL A 68 7.37 -3.87 32.07
N MET A 69 8.65 -3.72 32.45
CA MET A 69 9.00 -3.04 33.69
C MET A 69 8.76 -1.53 33.58
N SER A 70 8.22 -0.92 34.63
CA SER A 70 8.03 0.54 34.73
C SER A 70 8.56 1.05 36.06
N PHE A 71 9.10 2.27 36.07
CA PHE A 71 9.50 2.91 37.32
C PHE A 71 8.31 3.15 38.23
N THR A 72 8.49 2.95 39.52
CA THR A 72 7.54 3.39 40.53
C THR A 72 7.65 4.90 40.76
N PRO A 73 6.58 5.58 41.25
CA PRO A 73 6.65 7.02 41.54
C PRO A 73 7.75 7.39 42.53
N LYS A 74 8.04 6.50 43.50
CA LYS A 74 9.11 6.69 44.49
C LYS A 74 10.48 6.71 43.83
N GLN A 75 10.76 5.74 42.94
CA GLN A 75 12.02 5.68 42.21
C GLN A 75 12.25 6.90 41.32
N LEU A 76 11.19 7.50 40.77
CA LEU A 76 11.30 8.72 39.96
C LEU A 76 11.54 9.98 40.80
N SER A 77 11.12 9.99 42.06
CA SER A 77 11.30 11.13 42.98
C SER A 77 12.66 11.16 43.66
N GLU A 78 13.40 10.05 43.65
CA GLU A 78 14.73 9.98 44.27
C GLU A 78 15.82 10.58 43.37
N ASP A 79 16.73 11.34 43.97
CA ASP A 79 17.86 11.97 43.27
C ASP A 79 18.81 10.94 42.63
N SER A 80 18.83 9.71 43.13
CA SER A 80 19.57 8.57 42.56
C SER A 80 19.15 8.25 41.12
N SER A 81 17.94 8.66 40.71
CA SER A 81 17.39 8.45 39.36
C SER A 81 17.59 9.64 38.41
N LEU A 82 18.24 10.72 38.86
CA LEU A 82 18.36 11.97 38.09
C LEU A 82 19.02 11.76 36.72
N GLU A 83 20.13 11.02 36.68
CA GLU A 83 20.85 10.66 35.45
C GLU A 83 19.96 9.89 34.46
N LEU A 84 19.20 8.91 34.95
CA LEU A 84 18.26 8.12 34.12
C LEU A 84 17.15 9.01 33.57
N ARG A 85 16.66 9.97 34.35
CA ARG A 85 15.60 10.88 33.92
C ARG A 85 16.05 11.87 32.84
N LEU A 86 17.34 12.20 32.81
CA LEU A 86 17.91 13.11 31.82
C LEU A 86 18.29 12.39 30.53
N ASN A 87 18.82 11.17 30.62
CA ASN A 87 19.37 10.46 29.47
C ASN A 87 18.40 9.44 28.85
N ASP A 88 17.59 8.75 29.65
CA ASP A 88 16.71 7.67 29.20
C ASP A 88 15.26 8.16 29.00
N VAL A 89 15.09 9.03 28.00
CA VAL A 89 13.79 9.62 27.64
C VAL A 89 13.16 8.95 26.43
N SER A 90 11.84 9.05 26.32
CA SER A 90 11.08 8.57 25.16
C SER A 90 11.51 9.29 23.88
N LYS A 91 11.52 8.54 22.77
CA LYS A 91 11.77 9.08 21.43
C LYS A 91 10.59 9.90 20.90
N ARG A 92 9.39 9.67 21.45
CA ARG A 92 8.15 10.38 21.10
C ARG A 92 7.91 11.60 22.00
N ASP A 93 8.29 11.51 23.27
CA ASP A 93 8.17 12.59 24.24
C ASP A 93 9.45 12.71 25.09
N ALA A 94 10.26 13.71 24.77
CA ALA A 94 11.53 13.96 25.45
C ALA A 94 11.40 14.29 26.96
N LYS A 95 10.19 14.49 27.48
CA LYS A 95 9.96 14.77 28.91
C LYS A 95 9.67 13.50 29.73
N LYS A 96 9.38 12.38 29.07
CA LYS A 96 8.98 11.15 29.75
C LYS A 96 10.18 10.21 29.93
N PRO A 97 10.65 9.96 31.17
CA PRO A 97 11.67 8.96 31.41
C PRO A 97 11.08 7.56 31.21
N LEU A 98 11.83 6.68 30.54
CA LEU A 98 11.44 5.31 30.26
C LEU A 98 12.44 4.33 30.86
N THR A 99 11.94 3.15 31.26
CA THR A 99 12.82 2.01 31.54
C THR A 99 13.39 1.45 30.24
N THR A 100 14.43 0.63 30.33
CA THR A 100 14.98 -0.09 29.16
C THR A 100 13.89 -0.91 28.43
N ASP A 101 13.02 -1.60 29.17
CA ASP A 101 11.93 -2.37 28.59
C ASP A 101 10.92 -1.48 27.85
N GLN A 102 10.54 -0.34 28.45
CA GLN A 102 9.63 0.60 27.82
C GLN A 102 10.24 1.23 26.56
N ALA A 103 11.52 1.56 26.59
CA ALA A 103 12.25 2.09 25.44
C ALA A 103 12.33 1.05 24.31
N LEU A 104 12.63 -0.22 24.62
CA LEU A 104 12.64 -1.31 23.66
C LEU A 104 11.24 -1.54 23.06
N PHE A 105 10.20 -1.52 23.89
CA PHE A 105 8.82 -1.65 23.44
C PHE A 105 8.39 -0.49 22.53
N GLU A 106 8.78 0.75 22.86
CA GLU A 106 8.53 1.92 22.02
C GLU A 106 9.22 1.78 20.66
N ILE A 107 10.50 1.41 20.64
CA ILE A 107 11.27 1.19 19.40
C ILE A 107 10.62 0.11 18.55
N SER A 108 10.19 -1.00 19.17
CA SER A 108 9.50 -2.09 18.48
C SER A 108 8.19 -1.60 17.86
N THR A 109 7.40 -0.82 18.59
CA THR A 109 6.11 -0.27 18.12
C THR A 109 6.31 0.69 16.94
N ILE A 110 7.33 1.56 17.00
CA ILE A 110 7.66 2.47 15.89
C ILE A 110 8.03 1.67 14.63
N LYS A 111 8.85 0.62 14.76
CA LYS A 111 9.20 -0.25 13.64
C LYS A 111 8.00 -1.02 13.10
N GLU A 112 7.10 -1.47 13.97
CA GLU A 112 5.86 -2.15 13.58
C GLU A 112 4.97 -1.23 12.74
N GLU A 113 4.84 0.03 13.15
CA GLU A 113 4.07 1.04 12.44
C GLU A 113 4.61 1.28 11.03
N ILE A 114 5.94 1.44 10.90
CA ILE A 114 6.61 1.56 9.59
C ILE A 114 6.37 0.32 8.74
N ASN A 115 6.53 -0.88 9.31
CA ASN A 115 6.29 -2.14 8.60
C ASN A 115 4.84 -2.26 8.12
N ARG A 116 3.87 -1.81 8.92
CA ARG A 116 2.45 -1.82 8.55
C ARG A 116 2.13 -0.84 7.43
N GLN A 117 2.73 0.35 7.46
CA GLN A 117 2.61 1.33 6.38
C GLN A 117 3.18 0.76 5.08
N LEU A 118 4.38 0.18 5.13
CA LEU A 118 5.01 -0.47 3.99
C LEU A 118 4.17 -1.63 3.45
N LEU A 119 3.64 -2.49 4.33
CA LEU A 119 2.77 -3.59 3.92
C LEU A 119 1.49 -3.10 3.25
N THR A 120 0.91 -2.00 3.75
CA THR A 120 -0.26 -1.37 3.12
C THR A 120 0.10 -0.87 1.73
N ALA A 121 1.21 -0.17 1.57
CA ALA A 121 1.68 0.32 0.27
C ALA A 121 1.93 -0.82 -0.73
N VAL A 122 2.54 -1.92 -0.29
CA VAL A 122 2.75 -3.12 -1.11
C VAL A 122 1.43 -3.75 -1.54
N LYS A 123 0.46 -3.83 -0.62
CA LYS A 123 -0.90 -4.33 -0.94
C LYS A 123 -1.62 -3.42 -1.92
N GLU A 124 -1.51 -2.10 -1.77
CA GLU A 124 -2.17 -1.14 -2.66
C GLU A 124 -1.56 -1.10 -4.07
N ALA A 125 -0.24 -1.31 -4.17
CA ALA A 125 0.49 -1.42 -5.43
C ALA A 125 0.40 -2.81 -6.09
N SER A 126 -0.15 -3.80 -5.37
CA SER A 126 -0.24 -5.17 -5.87
C SER A 126 -1.22 -5.27 -7.05
N ILE A 127 -0.88 -6.10 -8.04
CA ILE A 127 -1.71 -6.29 -9.24
C ILE A 127 -3.08 -6.89 -8.91
N ASP A 128 -3.13 -7.70 -7.86
CA ASP A 128 -4.30 -8.42 -7.37
C ASP A 128 -5.16 -7.59 -6.40
N CYS A 129 -4.70 -6.40 -6.00
CA CYS A 129 -5.46 -5.49 -5.13
C CYS A 129 -6.89 -5.26 -5.65
N SER A 130 -7.03 -4.96 -6.95
CA SER A 130 -8.32 -4.65 -7.57
C SER A 130 -9.32 -5.82 -7.52
N ILE A 131 -8.82 -7.06 -7.50
CA ILE A 131 -9.62 -8.29 -7.46
C ILE A 131 -9.99 -8.65 -6.01
N HIS A 132 -9.10 -8.39 -5.06
CA HIS A 132 -9.29 -8.72 -3.65
C HIS A 132 -9.86 -7.58 -2.80
N ARG A 133 -10.07 -6.39 -3.39
CA ARG A 133 -10.75 -5.28 -2.73
C ARG A 133 -12.25 -5.55 -2.65
N ASN A 134 -12.73 -5.83 -1.44
CA ASN A 134 -14.15 -6.01 -1.13
C ASN A 134 -14.60 -4.95 -0.11
N VAL A 135 -15.80 -4.41 -0.30
CA VAL A 135 -16.46 -3.50 0.66
C VAL A 135 -16.62 -4.15 2.05
N ALA A 136 -16.81 -5.47 2.08
CA ALA A 136 -16.92 -6.24 3.33
C ALA A 136 -15.56 -6.55 3.98
N SER A 137 -14.43 -6.24 3.33
CA SER A 137 -13.10 -6.50 3.89
C SER A 137 -12.82 -5.55 5.07
N LYS A 138 -12.16 -6.08 6.10
CA LYS A 138 -11.71 -5.28 7.25
C LYS A 138 -10.64 -4.26 6.88
N GLU A 139 -9.89 -4.53 5.81
CA GLU A 139 -8.86 -3.66 5.27
C GLU A 139 -9.44 -2.86 4.10
N LYS A 140 -9.49 -1.53 4.27
CA LYS A 140 -9.90 -0.60 3.22
C LYS A 140 -8.66 -0.17 2.44
N LEU A 141 -8.43 -0.77 1.28
CA LEU A 141 -7.25 -0.53 0.44
C LEU A 141 -7.60 0.37 -0.75
N LYS A 142 -6.79 1.41 -0.98
CA LYS A 142 -6.88 2.23 -2.19
C LYS A 142 -5.96 1.64 -3.26
N CYS A 143 -6.50 0.71 -4.05
CA CYS A 143 -5.72 0.06 -5.08
C CYS A 143 -5.24 1.04 -6.14
N PHE A 144 -3.95 0.96 -6.44
CA PHE A 144 -3.36 1.69 -7.55
C PHE A 144 -3.72 0.97 -8.85
N THR A 145 -4.41 1.66 -9.74
CA THR A 145 -4.77 1.14 -11.05
C THR A 145 -4.25 2.07 -12.12
N PHE A 146 -3.66 1.48 -13.16
CA PHE A 146 -3.40 2.19 -14.39
C PHE A 146 -4.71 2.14 -15.17
N GLY A 147 -5.43 3.26 -15.32
CA GLY A 147 -6.76 3.32 -15.92
C GLY A 147 -6.89 2.68 -17.31
N VAL A 148 -7.11 3.47 -18.36
CA VAL A 148 -7.16 2.91 -19.73
C VAL A 148 -5.72 2.75 -20.23
N VAL A 149 -5.17 1.56 -20.02
CA VAL A 149 -3.86 1.19 -20.56
C VAL A 149 -3.90 1.17 -22.08
N ASN A 150 -2.98 1.89 -22.72
CA ASN A 150 -2.71 1.82 -24.16
C ASN A 150 -1.35 1.12 -24.32
N SER A 151 -1.24 0.16 -25.23
CA SER A 151 0.01 -0.59 -25.47
C SER A 151 1.22 0.30 -25.74
N ASN A 152 0.99 1.52 -26.24
CA ASN A 152 2.04 2.43 -26.68
C ASN A 152 2.39 3.52 -25.65
N LYS A 153 1.79 3.51 -24.45
CA LYS A 153 2.04 4.51 -23.40
C LYS A 153 2.62 3.85 -22.15
N PHE A 154 3.80 4.27 -21.75
CA PHE A 154 4.38 3.84 -20.47
C PHE A 154 3.56 4.40 -19.30
N SER A 155 3.35 3.55 -18.30
CA SER A 155 2.63 3.90 -17.07
C SER A 155 3.42 4.78 -16.12
N TYR A 156 4.74 4.89 -16.30
CA TYR A 156 5.66 5.65 -15.47
C TYR A 156 6.71 6.34 -16.36
N ALA A 157 7.37 7.37 -15.81
CA ALA A 157 8.49 8.02 -16.48
C ALA A 157 9.69 7.06 -16.51
N PRO A 158 10.29 6.75 -17.68
CA PRO A 158 11.39 5.78 -17.76
C PRO A 158 12.67 6.19 -17.01
N SER A 159 12.82 7.48 -16.68
CA SER A 159 13.90 8.00 -15.85
C SER A 159 13.32 8.79 -14.69
N ILE A 160 13.90 8.63 -13.50
CA ILE A 160 13.57 9.39 -12.30
C ILE A 160 13.75 10.90 -12.50
N ASP A 161 14.69 11.31 -13.36
CA ASP A 161 14.91 12.73 -13.67
C ASP A 161 13.73 13.39 -14.38
N ASN A 162 12.89 12.58 -15.02
CA ASN A 162 11.68 13.02 -15.73
C ASN A 162 10.41 12.82 -14.90
N GLU A 163 10.54 12.41 -13.63
CA GLU A 163 9.41 12.23 -12.73
C GLU A 163 9.04 13.59 -12.12
N GLU A 164 7.76 13.94 -12.19
CA GLU A 164 7.28 15.19 -11.59
C GLU A 164 7.32 15.10 -10.06
N SER A 165 7.60 16.21 -9.38
CA SER A 165 7.50 16.24 -7.93
C SER A 165 6.06 15.99 -7.47
N ASP A 166 5.89 15.34 -6.32
CA ASP A 166 4.55 15.06 -5.75
C ASP A 166 3.71 16.34 -5.59
N ALA A 167 4.34 17.47 -5.27
CA ALA A 167 3.69 18.76 -5.15
C ALA A 167 3.13 19.27 -6.49
N SER A 168 3.87 19.07 -7.59
CA SER A 168 3.44 19.41 -8.94
C SER A 168 2.32 18.47 -9.40
N MET A 169 2.43 17.17 -9.13
CA MET A 169 1.39 16.21 -9.48
C MET A 169 0.07 16.49 -8.75
N ALA A 170 0.11 16.84 -7.47
CA ALA A 170 -1.07 17.18 -6.69
C ALA A 170 -1.82 18.40 -7.26
N GLN A 171 -1.09 19.41 -7.75
CA GLN A 171 -1.68 20.59 -8.39
C GLN A 171 -2.23 20.29 -9.79
N ASN A 172 -1.60 19.36 -10.51
CA ASN A 172 -1.97 18.98 -11.88
C ASN A 172 -3.10 17.92 -11.92
N THR A 173 -3.41 17.28 -10.80
CA THR A 173 -4.46 16.25 -10.70
C THR A 173 -5.84 16.89 -10.73
N LYS A 174 -6.61 16.64 -11.79
CA LYS A 174 -8.01 17.10 -11.91
C LYS A 174 -8.97 15.99 -11.46
N GLU A 175 -9.68 16.23 -10.37
CA GLU A 175 -10.76 15.34 -9.93
C GLU A 175 -11.91 15.42 -10.93
N THR A 176 -12.28 14.28 -11.52
CA THR A 176 -13.38 14.19 -12.47
C THR A 176 -14.47 13.27 -11.91
N GLU A 177 -15.69 13.78 -11.78
CA GLU A 177 -16.82 12.96 -11.35
C GLU A 177 -17.30 12.04 -12.49
N LEU A 178 -17.14 10.73 -12.30
CA LEU A 178 -17.64 9.70 -13.22
C LEU A 178 -19.13 9.43 -12.95
N LYS A 179 -20.01 9.86 -13.87
CA LYS A 179 -21.45 9.55 -13.83
C LYS A 179 -21.74 8.24 -14.56
N LEU A 180 -21.61 7.12 -13.85
CA LEU A 180 -21.83 5.79 -14.42
C LEU A 180 -23.30 5.33 -14.26
N ARG A 181 -23.87 4.72 -15.30
CA ARG A 181 -25.20 4.09 -15.26
C ARG A 181 -25.08 2.59 -15.05
N LYS A 182 -26.01 2.01 -14.29
CA LYS A 182 -26.10 0.55 -14.15
C LYS A 182 -26.57 -0.06 -15.47
N MET A 183 -25.84 -1.06 -15.96
CA MET A 183 -26.18 -1.83 -17.15
C MET A 183 -25.99 -3.31 -16.84
N SER A 184 -27.04 -4.11 -17.02
CA SER A 184 -26.94 -5.57 -16.83
C SER A 184 -26.68 -6.23 -18.19
N LEU A 185 -25.56 -6.95 -18.30
CA LEU A 185 -25.22 -7.74 -19.48
C LEU A 185 -25.34 -9.22 -19.15
N THR A 186 -25.78 -10.01 -20.13
CA THR A 186 -25.80 -11.48 -20.01
C THR A 186 -24.63 -12.05 -20.79
N PHE A 187 -23.69 -12.70 -20.10
CA PHE A 187 -22.54 -13.37 -20.71
C PHE A 187 -22.59 -14.85 -20.37
N ASN A 188 -22.56 -15.73 -21.38
CA ASN A 188 -22.61 -17.19 -21.20
C ASN A 188 -23.77 -17.69 -20.29
N GLY A 189 -24.93 -17.05 -20.34
CA GLY A 189 -26.11 -17.40 -19.51
C GLY A 189 -26.09 -16.84 -18.08
N VAL A 190 -25.03 -16.14 -17.67
CA VAL A 190 -24.94 -15.47 -16.36
C VAL A 190 -25.26 -13.99 -16.56
N LYS A 191 -26.26 -13.48 -15.81
CA LYS A 191 -26.58 -12.06 -15.74
C LYS A 191 -25.64 -11.39 -14.74
N SER A 192 -24.86 -10.42 -15.19
CA SER A 192 -23.95 -9.65 -14.36
C SER A 192 -24.22 -8.16 -14.50
N ASP A 193 -24.08 -7.44 -13.39
CA ASP A 193 -24.25 -6.00 -13.34
C ASP A 193 -22.92 -5.30 -13.63
N TYR A 194 -22.97 -4.28 -14.48
CA TYR A 194 -21.84 -3.45 -14.87
C TYR A 194 -22.18 -1.97 -14.71
N ALA A 195 -21.13 -1.14 -14.65
CA ALA A 195 -21.25 0.31 -14.61
C ALA A 195 -20.78 0.88 -15.98
N TYR A 196 -21.66 1.57 -16.69
CA TYR A 196 -21.39 2.10 -18.04
C TYR A 196 -21.24 3.62 -18.03
N ASP A 197 -20.18 4.11 -18.68
CA ASP A 197 -20.00 5.54 -18.95
C ASP A 197 -20.59 5.91 -20.33
N MET A 198 -21.57 6.80 -20.34
CA MET A 198 -22.20 7.29 -21.57
C MET A 198 -21.27 8.15 -22.43
N LYS A 199 -20.24 8.77 -21.85
CA LYS A 199 -19.36 9.70 -22.58
C LYS A 199 -18.24 8.98 -23.30
N THR A 200 -17.63 8.00 -22.63
CA THR A 200 -16.45 7.28 -23.14
C THR A 200 -16.80 5.91 -23.74
N SER A 201 -18.04 5.46 -23.55
CA SER A 201 -18.53 4.12 -23.90
C SER A 201 -17.76 2.98 -23.21
N ILE A 202 -17.08 3.28 -22.10
CA ILE A 202 -16.31 2.32 -21.30
C ILE A 202 -17.24 1.64 -20.29
N VAL A 203 -17.04 0.34 -20.12
CA VAL A 203 -17.76 -0.50 -19.15
C VAL A 203 -16.81 -0.89 -18.03
N TYR A 204 -17.26 -0.66 -16.80
CA TYR A 204 -16.57 -0.97 -15.57
C TYR A 204 -17.28 -2.07 -14.79
N ASP A 205 -16.54 -2.77 -13.94
CA ASP A 205 -17.11 -3.73 -12.99
C ASP A 205 -17.94 -3.01 -11.91
N TYR A 206 -19.14 -3.53 -11.63
CA TYR A 206 -20.06 -2.89 -10.69
C TYR A 206 -19.59 -2.96 -9.24
N ASN A 207 -18.99 -4.08 -8.82
CA ASN A 207 -18.46 -4.22 -7.46
C ASN A 207 -17.22 -3.34 -7.26
N SER A 208 -16.34 -3.29 -8.26
CA SER A 208 -15.19 -2.38 -8.23
C SER A 208 -15.63 -0.91 -8.18
N TYR A 209 -16.73 -0.53 -8.85
CA TYR A 209 -17.33 0.80 -8.77
C TYR A 209 -17.90 1.13 -7.38
N LEU A 210 -18.65 0.21 -6.77
CA LEU A 210 -19.15 0.40 -5.40
C LEU A 210 -17.99 0.57 -4.41
N ALA A 211 -16.97 -0.29 -4.53
CA ALA A 211 -15.77 -0.19 -3.73
C ALA A 211 -15.02 1.14 -3.95
N ALA A 212 -15.02 1.67 -5.17
CA ALA A 212 -14.38 2.94 -5.52
C ALA A 212 -15.14 4.13 -4.91
N LYS A 213 -16.46 4.04 -4.87
CA LYS A 213 -17.31 5.06 -4.24
C LYS A 213 -17.11 5.15 -2.72
N GLU A 214 -16.90 4.02 -2.05
CA GLU A 214 -16.75 4.00 -0.58
C GLU A 214 -15.31 4.20 -0.09
N MET A 215 -14.32 3.68 -0.83
CA MET A 215 -12.91 3.66 -0.39
C MET A 215 -12.00 4.56 -1.24
N GLY A 216 -12.52 5.18 -2.31
CA GLY A 216 -11.73 5.90 -3.30
C GLY A 216 -10.96 4.98 -4.27
N GLY A 217 -10.30 5.56 -5.27
CA GLY A 217 -9.60 4.82 -6.32
C GLY A 217 -10.44 4.61 -7.58
N GLU A 218 -9.85 4.06 -8.64
CA GLU A 218 -10.54 3.91 -9.92
C GLU A 218 -11.22 2.53 -10.03
N PRO A 219 -12.41 2.45 -10.66
CA PRO A 219 -13.06 1.18 -10.92
C PRO A 219 -12.36 0.39 -12.03
N LEU A 220 -12.41 -0.95 -11.95
CA LEU A 220 -11.81 -1.84 -12.93
C LEU A 220 -12.56 -1.75 -14.28
N VAL A 221 -11.81 -1.52 -15.36
CA VAL A 221 -12.34 -1.51 -16.73
C VAL A 221 -12.47 -2.95 -17.25
N VAL A 222 -13.65 -3.30 -17.79
CA VAL A 222 -13.94 -4.64 -18.34
C VAL A 222 -13.90 -4.63 -19.88
N GLY A 223 -14.28 -3.51 -20.49
CA GLY A 223 -14.27 -3.38 -21.95
C GLY A 223 -14.92 -2.10 -22.44
N LYS A 224 -15.17 -2.05 -23.74
CA LYS A 224 -15.81 -0.92 -24.42
C LYS A 224 -16.99 -1.39 -25.25
N VAL A 225 -18.05 -0.60 -25.31
CA VAL A 225 -19.15 -0.81 -26.26
C VAL A 225 -18.78 -0.11 -27.57
N VAL A 226 -18.73 -0.87 -28.67
CA VAL A 226 -18.44 -0.38 -30.02
C VAL A 226 -19.64 -0.67 -30.92
N GLU A 227 -20.08 0.32 -31.68
CA GLU A 227 -21.10 0.12 -32.71
C GLU A 227 -20.45 -0.44 -33.97
N LYS A 228 -20.79 -1.68 -34.32
CA LYS A 228 -20.51 -2.29 -35.64
C LYS A 228 -21.86 -2.57 -36.29
N ASP A 229 -22.06 -2.10 -37.53
CA ASP A 229 -23.25 -2.35 -38.35
C ASP A 229 -24.61 -2.01 -37.69
N GLY A 230 -24.68 -0.86 -37.00
CA GLY A 230 -25.92 -0.40 -36.34
C GLY A 230 -26.35 -1.22 -35.13
N LYS A 231 -25.50 -2.13 -34.63
CA LYS A 231 -25.69 -2.87 -33.38
C LYS A 231 -24.56 -2.57 -32.40
N SER A 232 -24.93 -2.18 -31.18
CA SER A 232 -23.96 -1.94 -30.09
C SER A 232 -23.41 -3.28 -29.60
N THR A 233 -22.13 -3.55 -29.87
CA THR A 233 -21.44 -4.78 -29.48
C THR A 233 -20.45 -4.50 -28.36
N PHE A 234 -20.46 -5.33 -27.31
CA PHE A 234 -19.51 -5.24 -26.22
C PHE A 234 -18.21 -5.96 -26.59
N VAL A 235 -17.10 -5.23 -26.58
CA VAL A 235 -15.75 -5.78 -26.83
C VAL A 235 -15.00 -5.82 -25.51
N LYS A 236 -14.59 -7.03 -25.08
CA LYS A 236 -13.72 -7.19 -23.90
C LYS A 236 -12.38 -6.52 -24.14
N MET A 237 -11.80 -5.93 -23.09
CA MET A 237 -10.56 -5.16 -23.20
C MET A 237 -9.38 -5.98 -23.77
N SER A 238 -9.33 -7.29 -23.51
CA SER A 238 -8.32 -8.19 -24.10
C SER A 238 -8.41 -8.33 -25.63
N ALA A 239 -9.61 -8.20 -26.21
CA ALA A 239 -9.85 -8.25 -27.65
C ALA A 239 -9.68 -6.87 -28.31
N ALA A 240 -10.03 -5.79 -27.60
CA ALA A 240 -9.87 -4.42 -28.08
C ALA A 240 -8.39 -4.01 -28.28
N MET A 241 -7.48 -4.55 -27.46
CA MET A 241 -6.03 -4.34 -27.61
C MET A 241 -5.41 -5.13 -28.78
N ALA A 242 -6.03 -6.24 -29.19
CA ALA A 242 -5.55 -7.05 -30.31
C ALA A 242 -5.91 -6.43 -31.67
N GLU A 243 -7.01 -5.66 -31.76
CA GLU A 243 -7.40 -4.97 -33.00
C GLU A 243 -6.54 -3.71 -33.27
N SER A 244 -5.93 -3.08 -32.25
CA SER A 244 -5.12 -1.85 -32.44
C SER A 244 -3.67 -2.10 -32.89
N SER A 245 -3.15 -3.32 -32.76
CA SER A 245 -1.80 -3.69 -33.20
C SER A 245 -1.74 -4.08 -34.69
N ALA A 246 -2.89 -4.31 -35.34
CA ALA A 246 -2.94 -4.73 -36.74
C ALA A 246 -2.86 -3.57 -37.76
N SER A 247 -2.97 -2.32 -37.33
CA SER A 247 -3.12 -1.15 -38.24
C SER A 247 -1.91 -0.23 -38.34
N VAL A 248 -0.77 -0.55 -37.72
CA VAL A 248 0.44 0.29 -37.77
C VAL A 248 1.59 -0.49 -38.40
N VAL A 249 1.53 -0.66 -39.72
CA VAL A 249 2.71 -0.93 -40.55
C VAL A 249 2.83 0.23 -41.54
N THR A 250 4.04 0.76 -41.66
CA THR A 250 4.51 1.86 -42.53
C THR A 250 4.26 3.32 -42.09
N ALA A 251 5.19 3.87 -41.32
CA ALA A 251 5.72 5.22 -41.57
C ALA A 251 7.12 5.36 -40.93
N THR A 252 8.11 5.49 -41.80
CA THR A 252 9.53 5.73 -41.53
C THR A 252 9.77 7.03 -40.75
N ALA A 253 10.58 6.99 -39.69
CA ALA A 253 11.03 8.17 -38.96
C ALA A 253 12.38 8.66 -39.49
N ALA A 254 12.45 9.94 -39.90
CA ALA A 254 13.68 10.70 -40.10
C ALA A 254 14.03 11.49 -38.82
N PRO A 255 15.32 11.67 -38.47
CA PRO A 255 15.71 12.30 -37.21
C PRO A 255 15.85 13.83 -37.34
N SER A 256 15.21 14.59 -36.45
CA SER A 256 15.38 16.05 -36.33
C SER A 256 16.13 16.45 -35.06
N ALA A 257 17.33 16.99 -35.30
CA ALA A 257 18.17 17.95 -34.59
C ALA A 257 17.91 18.32 -33.10
N LYS A 258 18.99 18.23 -32.30
CA LYS A 258 19.17 18.81 -30.95
C LYS A 258 19.45 20.33 -31.00
N PRO A 259 19.04 21.14 -29.99
CA PRO A 259 19.57 22.48 -29.79
C PRO A 259 20.81 22.50 -28.87
N LYS A 260 21.82 23.31 -29.23
CA LYS A 260 23.08 23.55 -28.50
C LYS A 260 22.95 24.73 -27.51
N LYS A 261 23.62 24.61 -26.36
CA LYS A 261 23.89 25.65 -25.34
C LYS A 261 24.68 26.85 -25.89
N PRO A 262 24.58 28.07 -25.29
CA PRO A 262 25.49 29.18 -25.57
C PRO A 262 26.54 29.38 -24.45
N GLU A 263 27.80 29.65 -24.83
CA GLU A 263 28.83 30.24 -23.97
C GLU A 263 29.57 31.38 -24.73
N GLY A 264 29.51 32.58 -24.14
CA GLY A 264 30.55 33.62 -23.97
C GLY A 264 31.51 34.12 -25.07
N GLY A 265 31.35 35.40 -25.44
CA GLY A 265 32.41 36.44 -25.56
C GLY A 265 33.24 36.51 -26.87
N VAL A 266 33.77 37.63 -27.40
CA VAL A 266 33.95 39.04 -26.98
C VAL A 266 34.30 39.91 -28.24
N ALA A 267 33.87 41.19 -28.26
CA ALA A 267 34.42 42.39 -28.96
C ALA A 267 34.55 42.43 -30.51
N SER A 268 34.44 43.55 -31.26
CA SER A 268 34.24 44.99 -31.01
C SER A 268 34.09 45.72 -32.36
N LEU A 269 33.35 46.84 -32.38
CA LEU A 269 33.67 48.17 -32.98
C LEU A 269 32.42 48.89 -33.55
N ALA A 270 32.23 50.12 -33.06
CA ALA A 270 31.18 51.11 -33.34
C ALA A 270 31.52 51.95 -34.61
N PRO A 271 30.90 53.12 -34.93
CA PRO A 271 29.78 53.84 -34.28
C PRO A 271 28.75 54.56 -35.22
N SER A 272 27.81 55.24 -34.56
CA SER A 272 27.02 56.41 -35.01
C SER A 272 25.76 56.10 -35.83
N SER A 273 24.62 56.76 -35.66
CA SER A 273 24.32 58.08 -35.10
C SER A 273 22.82 58.19 -34.76
N LYS A 274 22.49 59.07 -33.79
CA LYS A 274 21.35 60.03 -33.73
C LYS A 274 19.98 59.57 -34.27
N SER A 275 18.80 59.89 -33.71
CA SER A 275 18.30 60.73 -32.63
C SER A 275 16.78 60.84 -32.86
N LYS A 276 16.01 61.29 -31.85
CA LYS A 276 14.67 61.92 -31.95
C LYS A 276 13.48 60.99 -32.22
N ASP A 277 12.29 61.19 -31.68
CA ASP A 277 11.70 62.19 -30.78
C ASP A 277 10.36 61.61 -30.28
N ALA A 278 9.91 62.10 -29.12
CA ALA A 278 8.55 62.05 -28.53
C ALA A 278 8.03 60.73 -27.94
#